data_AF-X1V5E8-F1
#
_entry.id   AF-X1V5E8-F1
#
_cell.length_a   1.000
_cell.length_b   1.000
_cell.length_c   1.000
_cell.angle_alpha   90.00
_cell.angle_beta   90.00
_cell.angle_gamma   90.00
#
_symmetry.space_group_name_H-M   'P 1'
#
loop_
_entity.id
_entity.type
_entity.pdbx_description
1 polymer ?
#
loop_
_entity_poly.entity_id
_entity_poly.type
_entity_poly.pdbx_seq_one_letter_code
_entity_poly.pdbx_strand_id
1 'polypeptide(L)'
;VRRAGKGENIKTIDDSIRILDDDTLVIADEDKAVAIAGIMGGKDTEISENTKNVLLESANFYGPSIMRTSKKIGLRSEASNRFEKKIDPMLTVFAIRRFEDLLEKVANFKTEECIYDNFKKVERERKINLRVGKVGQVLGKDIDAGLISDILTNLKISNRIKDNIIEATVPSFRYEDLQREIDLVEEVARIYGYDRLDSIPTSASDRRGKYSLYQ
;
A
#
# COMPACT_ATOMS: atom_id res chain seq x y z
N VAL A 1 -7.14 20.65 -3.15
CA VAL A 1 -6.76 19.85 -1.96
C VAL A 1 -5.93 20.73 -1.03
N ARG A 2 -6.30 20.83 0.24
CA ARG A 2 -5.62 21.69 1.23
C ARG A 2 -5.78 21.12 2.64
N ARG A 3 -5.08 21.72 3.60
CA ARG A 3 -5.40 21.52 5.03
C ARG A 3 -6.71 22.23 5.37
N ALA A 4 -7.45 21.69 6.33
CA ALA A 4 -8.66 22.33 6.81
C ALA A 4 -8.32 23.62 7.58
N GLY A 5 -9.25 24.56 7.61
CA GLY A 5 -9.21 25.66 8.56
C GLY A 5 -9.46 25.15 9.96
N LYS A 6 -8.87 25.80 10.97
CA LYS A 6 -9.12 25.45 12.37
C LYS A 6 -10.61 25.67 12.71
N GLY A 7 -11.31 24.59 13.06
CA GLY A 7 -12.75 24.64 13.35
C GLY A 7 -13.63 24.67 12.10
N GLU A 8 -13.06 24.39 10.92
CA GLU A 8 -13.85 24.19 9.70
C GLU A 8 -14.80 23.01 9.89
N ASN A 9 -16.06 23.17 9.49
CA ASN A 9 -17.09 22.15 9.68
C ASN A 9 -17.51 21.56 8.33
N ILE A 10 -17.74 20.25 8.31
CA ILE A 10 -18.30 19.54 7.15
C ILE A 10 -19.40 18.60 7.61
N LYS A 11 -20.51 18.56 6.87
CA LYS A 11 -21.52 17.50 7.01
C LYS A 11 -21.11 16.33 6.13
N THR A 12 -20.85 15.17 6.73
CA THR A 12 -20.46 13.95 6.00
C THR A 12 -21.68 13.17 5.52
N ILE A 13 -21.46 12.21 4.60
CA ILE A 13 -22.52 11.38 3.99
C ILE A 13 -23.38 10.64 5.04
N ASP A 14 -22.79 10.29 6.18
CA ASP A 14 -23.44 9.69 7.36
C ASP A 14 -24.31 10.68 8.17
N ASP A 15 -24.62 11.84 7.60
CA ASP A 15 -25.37 12.96 8.17
C ASP A 15 -24.77 13.60 9.44
N SER A 16 -23.54 13.21 9.82
CA SER A 16 -22.84 13.78 10.98
C SER A 16 -22.13 15.08 10.62
N ILE A 17 -22.13 16.04 11.54
CA ILE A 17 -21.31 17.25 11.44
C ILE A 17 -19.96 16.97 12.08
N ARG A 18 -18.87 17.16 11.32
CA ARG A 18 -17.49 16.96 11.77
C ARG A 18 -16.79 18.30 11.86
N ILE A 19 -16.23 18.59 13.04
CA ILE A 19 -15.38 19.76 13.29
C ILE A 19 -13.93 19.34 13.02
N LEU A 20 -13.29 20.00 12.06
CA LEU A 20 -11.96 19.66 11.59
C LEU A 20 -10.90 20.53 12.26
N ASP A 21 -9.71 19.94 12.42
CA ASP A 21 -8.51 20.66 12.84
C ASP A 21 -7.66 21.07 11.63
N ASP A 22 -6.68 21.93 11.87
CA ASP A 22 -5.75 22.45 10.86
C ASP A 22 -4.75 21.41 10.31
N ASP A 23 -4.70 20.21 10.90
CA ASP A 23 -3.91 19.09 10.41
C ASP A 23 -4.73 18.11 9.53
N THR A 24 -6.05 18.25 9.46
CA THR A 24 -6.90 17.43 8.60
C THR A 24 -6.74 17.84 7.14
N LEU A 25 -6.50 16.86 6.27
CA LEU A 25 -6.48 17.08 4.83
C LEU A 25 -7.91 17.02 4.28
N VAL A 26 -8.29 18.03 3.51
CA VAL A 26 -9.60 18.15 2.88
C VAL A 26 -9.49 18.32 1.38
N ILE A 27 -10.54 17.86 0.71
CA ILE A 27 -10.83 18.21 -0.67
C ILE A 27 -11.86 19.32 -0.58
N ALA A 28 -11.60 20.40 -1.28
CA ALA A 28 -12.36 21.64 -1.18
C ALA A 28 -12.57 22.19 -2.58
N ASP A 29 -13.73 22.80 -2.78
CA ASP A 29 -13.98 23.71 -3.88
C ASP A 29 -13.43 25.11 -3.52
N GLU A 30 -13.87 26.15 -4.22
CA GLU A 30 -13.45 27.53 -3.99
C GLU A 30 -13.93 28.08 -2.63
N ASP A 31 -15.03 27.54 -2.09
CA ASP A 31 -15.72 28.08 -0.91
C ASP A 31 -15.47 27.25 0.35
N LYS A 32 -15.54 25.92 0.27
CA LYS A 32 -15.60 25.03 1.45
C LYS A 32 -15.04 23.62 1.20
N ALA A 33 -14.75 22.91 2.28
CA ALA A 33 -14.47 21.48 2.22
C ALA A 33 -15.70 20.69 1.72
N VAL A 34 -15.46 19.86 0.71
CA VAL A 34 -16.45 18.93 0.13
C VAL A 34 -16.19 17.48 0.52
N ALA A 35 -15.00 17.15 1.02
CA ALA A 35 -14.71 15.83 1.58
C ALA A 35 -13.54 15.87 2.59
N ILE A 36 -13.56 14.93 3.53
CA ILE A 36 -12.39 14.60 4.35
C ILE A 36 -11.53 13.63 3.53
N ALA A 37 -10.37 14.12 3.08
CA ALA A 37 -9.56 13.45 2.07
C ALA A 37 -9.21 12.02 2.48
N GLY A 38 -9.55 11.04 1.63
CA GLY A 38 -9.29 9.62 1.86
C GLY A 38 -10.06 8.98 3.01
N ILE A 39 -11.05 9.65 3.59
CA ILE A 39 -11.86 9.11 4.69
C ILE A 39 -13.34 9.08 4.32
N MET A 40 -13.95 10.23 4.03
CA MET A 40 -15.39 10.32 3.81
C MET A 40 -15.74 11.55 2.96
N GLY A 41 -16.65 11.35 2.00
CA GLY A 41 -17.25 12.44 1.24
C GLY A 41 -18.16 13.31 2.10
N GLY A 42 -18.31 14.57 1.70
CA GLY A 42 -19.32 15.48 2.21
C GLY A 42 -20.69 15.17 1.63
N LYS A 43 -21.74 15.55 2.37
CA LYS A 43 -23.13 15.35 1.98
C LYS A 43 -23.51 16.16 0.73
N ASP A 44 -22.96 17.36 0.60
CA ASP A 44 -23.31 18.30 -0.48
C ASP A 44 -22.87 17.83 -1.87
N THR A 45 -21.87 16.95 -1.95
CA THR A 45 -21.34 16.39 -3.20
C THR A 45 -21.65 14.89 -3.34
N GLU A 46 -22.57 14.37 -2.55
CA GLU A 46 -23.01 12.97 -2.63
C GLU A 46 -23.77 12.73 -3.96
N ILE A 47 -23.56 11.55 -4.57
CA ILE A 47 -24.33 11.11 -5.72
C ILE A 47 -25.77 10.80 -5.29
N SER A 48 -26.76 11.25 -6.06
CA SER A 48 -28.18 11.00 -5.84
C SER A 48 -28.87 10.53 -7.12
N GLU A 49 -30.17 10.19 -7.02
CA GLU A 49 -31.00 9.82 -8.17
C GLU A 49 -31.07 10.91 -9.25
N ASN A 50 -30.83 12.17 -8.86
CA ASN A 50 -30.87 13.32 -9.77
C ASN A 50 -29.51 13.61 -10.42
N THR A 51 -28.44 12.92 -10.02
CA THR A 51 -27.10 13.16 -10.55
C THR A 51 -27.04 12.86 -12.06
N LYS A 52 -26.57 13.84 -12.84
CA LYS A 52 -26.40 13.73 -14.30
C LYS A 52 -24.94 13.70 -14.73
N ASN A 53 -24.09 14.38 -13.98
CA ASN A 53 -22.66 14.49 -14.24
C ASN A 53 -21.91 14.05 -12.98
N VAL A 54 -20.80 13.35 -13.17
CA VAL A 54 -19.96 12.85 -12.09
C VAL A 54 -18.52 13.25 -12.37
N LEU A 55 -17.83 13.76 -11.36
CA LEU A 55 -16.39 13.91 -11.37
C LEU A 55 -15.78 12.77 -10.56
N LEU A 56 -14.89 11.98 -11.18
CA LEU A 56 -14.23 10.85 -10.53
C LEU A 56 -12.94 11.30 -9.85
N GLU A 57 -12.81 10.94 -8.58
CA GLU A 57 -11.57 11.12 -7.82
C GLU A 57 -10.84 9.79 -7.63
N SER A 58 -9.56 9.77 -7.99
CA SER A 58 -8.63 8.70 -7.64
C SER A 58 -7.33 9.32 -7.16
N ALA A 59 -7.10 9.28 -5.86
CA ALA A 59 -6.02 10.00 -5.21
C ALA A 59 -5.07 9.06 -4.45
N ASN A 60 -3.91 9.58 -4.04
CA ASN A 60 -2.97 8.90 -3.16
C ASN A 60 -2.62 9.83 -1.99
N PHE A 61 -3.09 9.48 -0.79
CA PHE A 61 -2.88 10.29 0.41
C PHE A 61 -1.80 9.69 1.32
N TYR A 62 -1.18 10.55 2.13
CA TYR A 62 -0.18 10.12 3.09
C TYR A 62 -0.82 9.33 4.25
N GLY A 63 -0.62 8.01 4.26
CA GLY A 63 -1.25 7.06 5.18
C GLY A 63 -1.24 7.47 6.67
N PRO A 64 -0.10 7.90 7.25
CA PRO A 64 -0.07 8.36 8.63
C PRO A 64 -0.97 9.58 8.91
N SER A 65 -1.17 10.46 7.92
CA SER A 65 -2.12 11.57 8.05
C SER A 65 -3.55 11.05 8.14
N ILE A 66 -3.91 10.12 7.25
CA ILE A 66 -5.24 9.50 7.20
C ILE A 66 -5.53 8.77 8.51
N MET A 67 -4.57 7.97 9.00
CA MET A 67 -4.69 7.26 10.28
C MET A 67 -4.98 8.23 11.44
N ARG A 68 -4.22 9.34 11.53
CA ARG A 68 -4.40 10.33 12.61
C ARG A 68 -5.77 10.99 12.53
N THR A 69 -6.18 11.45 11.35
CA THR A 69 -7.49 12.10 11.16
C THR A 69 -8.63 11.11 11.43
N SER A 70 -8.60 9.92 10.83
CA SER A 70 -9.57 8.82 11.01
C SER A 70 -9.80 8.50 12.48
N LYS A 71 -8.70 8.32 13.24
CA LYS A 71 -8.75 8.07 14.68
C LYS A 71 -9.31 9.26 15.46
N LYS A 72 -8.90 10.48 15.11
CA LYS A 72 -9.31 11.70 15.84
C LYS A 72 -10.81 11.99 15.68
N ILE A 73 -11.35 11.83 14.48
CA ILE A 73 -12.78 12.07 14.22
C ILE A 73 -13.65 10.84 14.53
N GLY A 74 -13.03 9.72 14.93
CA GLY A 74 -13.71 8.47 15.26
C GLY A 74 -14.39 7.80 14.06
N LEU A 75 -13.83 7.96 12.86
CA LEU A 75 -14.42 7.47 11.62
C LEU A 75 -13.42 6.63 10.82
N ARG A 76 -13.60 5.31 10.86
CA ARG A 76 -12.80 4.36 10.09
C ARG A 76 -13.63 3.80 8.94
N SER A 77 -13.44 4.34 7.75
CA SER A 77 -14.06 3.86 6.52
C SER A 77 -13.21 2.81 5.80
N GLU A 78 -13.82 2.08 4.88
CA GLU A 78 -13.12 1.19 3.95
C GLU A 78 -12.03 1.90 3.13
N ALA A 79 -12.26 3.17 2.76
CA ALA A 79 -11.26 4.00 2.09
C ALA A 79 -10.09 4.31 3.02
N SER A 80 -10.36 4.80 4.23
CA SER A 80 -9.32 5.15 5.20
C SER A 80 -8.41 3.97 5.52
N ASN A 81 -8.98 2.78 5.72
CA ASN A 81 -8.23 1.55 6.00
C ASN A 81 -7.26 1.17 4.86
N ARG A 82 -7.64 1.41 3.61
CA ARG A 82 -6.75 1.19 2.44
C ARG A 82 -5.65 2.24 2.36
N PHE A 83 -5.99 3.52 2.51
CA PHE A 83 -5.01 4.60 2.48
C PHE A 83 -3.98 4.51 3.61
N GLU A 84 -4.40 4.12 4.81
CA GLU A 84 -3.50 3.87 5.96
C GLU A 84 -2.41 2.84 5.64
N LYS A 85 -2.75 1.83 4.83
CA LYS A 85 -1.84 0.74 4.41
C LYS A 85 -1.00 1.08 3.18
N LYS A 86 -1.09 2.32 2.68
CA LYS A 86 -0.41 2.85 1.50
C LYS A 86 -0.81 2.13 0.22
N ILE A 87 -1.50 2.86 -0.65
CA ILE A 87 -1.88 2.38 -1.99
C ILE A 87 -0.75 2.71 -2.95
N ASP A 88 -0.56 1.89 -3.98
CA ASP A 88 0.38 2.20 -5.07
C ASP A 88 -0.05 3.48 -5.80
N PRO A 89 0.75 4.56 -5.79
CA PRO A 89 0.41 5.78 -6.50
C PRO A 89 0.36 5.59 -8.03
N MET A 90 0.93 4.50 -8.59
CA MET A 90 0.90 4.25 -10.04
C MET A 90 -0.48 3.77 -10.52
N LEU A 91 -1.37 3.39 -9.60
CA LEU A 91 -2.67 2.81 -9.93
C LEU A 91 -3.80 3.84 -10.07
N THR A 92 -3.57 5.13 -9.79
CA THR A 92 -4.65 6.13 -9.75
C THR A 92 -5.39 6.25 -11.08
N VAL A 93 -4.66 6.50 -12.16
CA VAL A 93 -5.19 6.61 -13.54
C VAL A 93 -5.75 5.27 -14.01
N PHE A 94 -5.08 4.16 -13.71
CA PHE A 94 -5.57 2.83 -14.04
C PHE A 94 -6.93 2.54 -13.38
N ALA A 95 -7.10 2.93 -12.12
CA ALA A 95 -8.33 2.75 -11.37
C ALA A 95 -9.49 3.58 -11.95
N ILE A 96 -9.23 4.84 -12.35
CA ILE A 96 -10.21 5.68 -13.04
C ILE A 96 -10.68 4.98 -14.31
N ARG A 97 -9.76 4.62 -15.20
CA ARG A 97 -10.09 3.96 -16.47
C ARG A 97 -10.84 2.64 -16.28
N ARG A 98 -10.47 1.87 -15.25
CA ARG A 98 -11.17 0.64 -14.91
C ARG A 98 -12.61 0.90 -14.44
N PHE A 99 -12.82 1.98 -13.68
CA PHE A 99 -14.14 2.38 -13.21
C PHE A 99 -15.00 2.93 -14.35
N GLU A 100 -14.43 3.73 -15.25
CA GLU A 100 -15.09 4.21 -16.49
C GLU A 100 -15.59 3.04 -17.33
N ASP A 101 -14.74 2.04 -17.60
CA ASP A 101 -15.13 0.82 -18.33
C ASP A 101 -16.30 0.06 -17.64
N LEU A 102 -16.37 0.07 -16.31
CA LEU A 102 -17.50 -0.50 -15.58
C LEU A 102 -18.77 0.35 -15.70
N LEU A 103 -18.64 1.67 -15.56
CA LEU A 103 -19.75 2.60 -15.67
C LEU A 103 -20.40 2.55 -17.05
N GLU A 104 -19.59 2.49 -18.11
CA GLU A 104 -20.08 2.32 -19.48
C GLU A 104 -20.90 1.03 -19.62
N LYS A 105 -20.42 -0.09 -19.07
CA LYS A 105 -21.09 -1.39 -19.15
C LYS A 105 -22.38 -1.47 -18.32
N VAL A 106 -22.41 -0.82 -17.16
CA VAL A 106 -23.50 -0.98 -16.18
C VAL A 106 -24.57 0.11 -16.34
N ALA A 107 -24.15 1.35 -16.60
CA ALA A 107 -25.04 2.51 -16.59
C ALA A 107 -25.18 3.17 -17.97
N ASN A 108 -24.51 2.64 -19.02
CA ASN A 108 -24.45 3.23 -20.35
C ASN A 108 -24.04 4.71 -20.32
N PHE A 109 -23.17 5.04 -19.35
CA PHE A 109 -22.64 6.39 -19.17
C PHE A 109 -21.67 6.70 -20.31
N LYS A 110 -21.62 7.96 -20.78
CA LYS A 110 -20.59 8.39 -21.73
C LYS A 110 -19.48 9.08 -20.96
N THR A 111 -18.28 8.53 -21.06
CA THR A 111 -17.08 9.15 -20.49
C THR A 111 -16.52 10.16 -21.49
N GLU A 112 -16.17 11.35 -21.02
CA GLU A 112 -15.36 12.28 -21.82
C GLU A 112 -13.87 12.01 -21.55
N GLU A 113 -13.02 12.09 -22.58
CA GLU A 113 -11.58 11.90 -22.44
C GLU A 113 -10.92 13.13 -21.77
N CYS A 114 -11.06 13.24 -20.45
CA CYS A 114 -10.38 14.30 -19.69
C CYS A 114 -9.91 13.76 -18.33
N ILE A 115 -8.60 13.53 -18.22
CA ILE A 115 -7.95 13.21 -16.95
C ILE A 115 -7.02 14.35 -16.58
N TYR A 116 -7.32 15.01 -15.46
CA TYR A 116 -6.39 15.92 -14.82
C TYR A 116 -5.55 15.13 -13.80
N ASP A 117 -4.26 14.95 -14.10
CA ASP A 117 -3.34 14.19 -13.25
C ASP A 117 -2.24 15.09 -12.66
N ASN A 118 -2.39 15.44 -11.37
CA ASN A 118 -1.36 16.16 -10.62
C ASN A 118 -0.35 15.18 -10.00
N PHE A 119 0.32 14.41 -10.85
CA PHE A 119 1.25 13.38 -10.43
C PHE A 119 2.68 13.93 -10.26
N LYS A 120 3.16 13.95 -9.01
CA LYS A 120 4.59 14.17 -8.75
C LYS A 120 5.33 12.87 -9.07
N LYS A 121 6.21 12.91 -10.07
CA LYS A 121 7.04 11.76 -10.45
C LYS A 121 7.74 11.17 -9.22
N VAL A 122 7.46 9.91 -8.95
CA VAL A 122 8.10 9.11 -7.88
C VAL A 122 8.88 7.96 -8.51
N GLU A 123 10.06 7.67 -7.96
CA GLU A 123 10.83 6.50 -8.34
C GLU A 123 10.26 5.27 -7.63
N ARG A 124 9.59 4.41 -8.40
CA ARG A 124 8.90 3.19 -7.92
C ARG A 124 9.50 1.92 -8.52
N GLU A 125 10.77 1.96 -8.89
CA GLU A 125 11.55 0.79 -9.31
C GLU A 125 12.58 0.47 -8.23
N ARG A 126 12.63 -0.79 -7.79
CA ARG A 126 13.67 -1.26 -6.86
C ARG A 126 14.20 -2.60 -7.35
N LYS A 127 15.51 -2.71 -7.42
CA LYS A 127 16.20 -3.99 -7.68
C LYS A 127 16.78 -4.53 -6.39
N ILE A 128 16.53 -5.80 -6.11
CA ILE A 128 17.03 -6.50 -4.93
C ILE A 128 17.75 -7.74 -5.41
N ASN A 129 19.00 -7.91 -4.97
CA ASN A 129 19.76 -9.11 -5.22
C ASN A 129 19.50 -10.11 -4.09
N LEU A 130 18.96 -11.27 -4.46
CA LEU A 130 18.70 -12.37 -3.54
C LEU A 130 19.75 -13.46 -3.75
N ARG A 131 20.63 -13.65 -2.76
CA ARG A 131 21.62 -14.73 -2.80
C ARG A 131 20.95 -16.04 -2.43
N VAL A 132 21.08 -17.06 -3.29
CA VAL A 132 20.47 -18.38 -3.05
C VAL A 132 20.97 -18.98 -1.72
N GLY A 133 22.27 -18.86 -1.44
CA GLY A 133 22.83 -19.31 -0.15
C GLY A 133 22.29 -18.54 1.07
N LYS A 134 21.82 -17.29 0.91
CA LYS A 134 21.21 -16.53 2.00
C LYS A 134 19.83 -17.07 2.36
N VAL A 135 19.08 -17.55 1.37
CA VAL A 135 17.80 -18.26 1.59
C VAL A 135 18.05 -19.50 2.45
N GLY A 136 19.00 -20.34 2.05
CA GLY A 136 19.36 -21.54 2.82
C GLY A 136 19.81 -21.23 4.24
N GLN A 137 20.65 -20.21 4.41
CA GLN A 137 21.13 -19.77 5.73
C GLN A 137 19.99 -19.31 6.65
N VAL A 138 19.01 -18.56 6.13
CA VAL A 138 17.93 -17.98 6.94
C VAL A 138 16.84 -19.01 7.23
N LEU A 139 16.47 -19.83 6.24
CA LEU A 139 15.39 -20.81 6.38
C LEU A 139 15.85 -22.15 6.96
N GLY A 140 17.16 -22.37 7.08
CA GLY A 140 17.72 -23.64 7.52
C GLY A 140 17.53 -24.78 6.52
N LYS A 141 17.23 -24.45 5.25
CA LYS A 141 16.93 -25.41 4.20
C LYS A 141 17.35 -24.88 2.83
N ASP A 142 18.16 -25.67 2.12
CA ASP A 142 18.54 -25.35 0.76
C ASP A 142 17.34 -25.52 -0.19
N ILE A 143 17.06 -24.48 -0.95
CA ILE A 143 15.99 -24.45 -1.96
C ILE A 143 16.65 -24.16 -3.30
N ASP A 144 16.28 -24.94 -4.32
CA ASP A 144 16.81 -24.78 -5.68
C ASP A 144 16.54 -23.38 -6.24
N ALA A 145 17.53 -22.83 -6.94
CA ALA A 145 17.47 -21.47 -7.49
C ALA A 145 16.35 -21.30 -8.53
N GLY A 146 16.07 -22.34 -9.32
CA GLY A 146 14.97 -22.36 -10.28
C GLY A 146 13.62 -22.27 -9.57
N LEU A 147 13.43 -23.08 -8.52
CA LEU A 147 12.20 -23.01 -7.71
C LEU A 147 12.00 -21.64 -7.05
N ILE A 148 13.07 -21.03 -6.52
CA ILE A 148 13.00 -19.68 -5.96
C ILE A 148 12.57 -18.66 -7.03
N SER A 149 13.19 -18.72 -8.21
CA SER A 149 12.86 -17.88 -9.36
C SER A 149 11.40 -18.02 -9.79
N ASP A 150 10.88 -19.25 -9.83
CA ASP A 150 9.50 -19.55 -10.21
C ASP A 150 8.50 -18.98 -9.19
N ILE A 151 8.79 -19.11 -7.89
CA ILE A 151 7.98 -18.51 -6.82
C ILE A 151 7.88 -17.00 -7.01
N LEU A 152 9.01 -16.31 -7.20
CA LEU A 152 9.03 -14.86 -7.39
C LEU A 152 8.29 -14.44 -8.67
N THR A 153 8.44 -15.20 -9.75
CA THR A 153 7.73 -14.95 -11.02
C THR A 153 6.21 -15.05 -10.86
N ASN A 154 5.73 -16.07 -10.13
CA ASN A 154 4.30 -16.24 -9.85
C ASN A 154 3.72 -15.11 -8.99
N LEU A 155 4.55 -14.49 -8.13
CA LEU A 155 4.24 -13.28 -7.37
C LEU A 155 4.34 -11.99 -8.19
N LYS A 156 4.56 -12.09 -9.51
CA LYS A 156 4.76 -10.97 -10.45
C LYS A 156 6.02 -10.14 -10.14
N ILE A 157 7.03 -10.77 -9.54
CA ILE A 157 8.34 -10.18 -9.32
C ILE A 157 9.25 -10.66 -10.46
N SER A 158 9.46 -9.79 -11.45
CA SER A 158 10.36 -10.08 -12.57
C SER A 158 11.77 -10.32 -12.05
N ASN A 159 12.42 -11.40 -12.46
CA ASN A 159 13.74 -11.74 -11.95
C ASN A 159 14.56 -12.52 -12.99
N ARG A 160 15.88 -12.62 -12.74
CA ARG A 160 16.79 -13.47 -13.51
C ARG A 160 17.85 -14.07 -12.60
N ILE A 161 18.28 -15.29 -12.93
CA ILE A 161 19.35 -15.99 -12.21
C ILE A 161 20.70 -15.63 -12.85
N LYS A 162 21.68 -15.25 -12.03
CA LYS A 162 23.06 -14.98 -12.42
C LYS A 162 24.01 -15.36 -11.28
N ASP A 163 24.95 -16.27 -11.51
CA ASP A 163 26.03 -16.62 -10.57
C ASP A 163 25.56 -16.88 -9.12
N ASN A 164 24.51 -17.70 -8.94
CA ASN A 164 23.85 -17.99 -7.64
C ASN A 164 23.17 -16.79 -6.95
N ILE A 165 22.90 -15.72 -7.70
CA ILE A 165 22.13 -14.56 -7.28
C ILE A 165 20.90 -14.46 -8.17
N ILE A 166 19.75 -14.18 -7.56
CA ILE A 166 18.50 -13.85 -8.26
C ILE A 166 18.36 -12.34 -8.21
N GLU A 167 18.49 -11.70 -9.36
CA GLU A 167 18.31 -10.26 -9.52
C GLU A 167 16.82 -9.97 -9.72
N ALA A 168 16.12 -9.59 -8.65
CA ALA A 168 14.69 -9.36 -8.63
C ALA A 168 14.36 -7.86 -8.82
N THR A 169 13.34 -7.57 -9.62
CA THR A 169 12.79 -6.23 -9.82
C THR A 169 11.42 -6.17 -9.16
N VAL A 170 11.32 -5.36 -8.10
CA VAL A 170 10.12 -5.21 -7.28
C VAL A 170 9.06 -4.45 -8.08
N PRO A 171 7.84 -5.00 -8.24
CA PRO A 171 6.75 -4.26 -8.90
C PRO A 171 6.26 -3.10 -8.03
N SER A 172 5.71 -2.06 -8.65
CA SER A 172 5.32 -0.81 -7.96
C SER A 172 4.38 -1.03 -6.77
N PHE A 173 3.45 -1.98 -6.89
CA PHE A 173 2.47 -2.31 -5.85
C PHE A 173 3.06 -3.05 -4.64
N ARG A 174 4.31 -3.50 -4.72
CA ARG A 174 5.08 -4.12 -3.62
C ARG A 174 6.22 -3.24 -3.12
N TYR A 175 6.29 -2.00 -3.58
CA TYR A 175 7.42 -1.11 -3.29
C TYR A 175 7.52 -0.74 -1.81
N GLU A 176 6.41 -0.69 -1.08
CA GLU A 176 6.42 -0.30 0.34
C GLU A 176 6.86 -1.45 1.27
N ASP A 177 6.69 -2.71 0.88
CA ASP A 177 6.97 -3.88 1.71
C ASP A 177 8.23 -4.64 1.29
N LEU A 178 8.53 -4.76 -0.01
CA LEU A 178 9.74 -5.45 -0.49
C LEU A 178 10.92 -4.48 -0.63
N GLN A 179 11.68 -4.28 0.46
CA GLN A 179 12.75 -3.28 0.51
C GLN A 179 14.15 -3.88 0.53
N ARG A 180 14.28 -5.10 1.03
CA ARG A 180 15.55 -5.76 1.35
C ARG A 180 15.52 -7.20 0.87
N GLU A 181 16.71 -7.80 0.80
CA GLU A 181 16.88 -9.21 0.49
C GLU A 181 16.03 -10.12 1.40
N ILE A 182 15.96 -9.83 2.70
CA ILE A 182 15.20 -10.64 3.66
C ILE A 182 13.68 -10.64 3.39
N ASP A 183 13.15 -9.57 2.82
CA ASP A 183 11.72 -9.48 2.51
C ASP A 183 11.39 -10.43 1.33
N LEU A 184 12.35 -10.66 0.41
CA LEU A 184 12.21 -11.70 -0.62
C LEU A 184 12.38 -13.11 -0.04
N VAL A 185 13.25 -13.30 0.96
CA VAL A 185 13.37 -14.59 1.66
C VAL A 185 12.05 -14.97 2.33
N GLU A 186 11.35 -14.01 2.94
CA GLU A 186 10.01 -14.22 3.51
C GLU A 186 9.01 -14.67 2.43
N GLU A 187 8.97 -13.99 1.27
CA GLU A 187 8.07 -14.37 0.19
C GLU A 187 8.33 -15.79 -0.32
N VAL A 188 9.61 -16.17 -0.41
CA VAL A 188 10.00 -17.55 -0.74
C VAL A 188 9.51 -18.51 0.31
N ALA A 189 9.76 -18.25 1.60
CA ALA A 189 9.32 -19.13 2.70
C ALA A 189 7.80 -19.29 2.74
N ARG A 190 7.07 -18.19 2.57
CA ARG A 190 5.60 -18.14 2.61
C ARG A 190 4.96 -18.98 1.51
N ILE A 191 5.49 -18.91 0.28
CA ILE A 191 4.96 -19.68 -0.85
C ILE A 191 5.50 -21.11 -0.87
N TYR A 192 6.74 -21.33 -0.46
CA TYR A 192 7.31 -22.67 -0.30
C TYR A 192 6.54 -23.47 0.75
N GLY A 193 6.11 -22.80 1.82
CA GLY A 193 5.33 -23.35 2.93
C GLY A 193 6.19 -23.52 4.18
N TYR A 194 5.83 -22.82 5.26
CA TYR A 194 6.52 -22.90 6.55
C TYR A 194 6.52 -24.32 7.13
N ASP A 195 5.48 -25.11 6.86
CA ASP A 195 5.38 -26.52 7.33
C ASP A 195 6.42 -27.45 6.71
N ARG A 196 7.11 -27.01 5.64
CA ARG A 196 8.18 -27.78 4.98
C ARG A 196 9.57 -27.45 5.53
N LEU A 197 9.66 -26.48 6.44
CA LEU A 197 10.90 -26.11 7.11
C LEU A 197 11.12 -27.01 8.31
N ASP A 198 12.34 -27.49 8.45
CA ASP A 198 12.71 -28.43 9.50
C ASP A 198 12.80 -27.69 10.84
N SER A 199 12.10 -28.19 11.86
CA SER A 199 12.16 -27.65 13.22
C SER A 199 13.43 -28.17 13.90
N ILE A 200 14.52 -27.42 13.75
CA ILE A 200 15.83 -27.78 14.30
C ILE A 200 16.11 -26.89 15.52
N PRO A 201 16.25 -27.46 16.73
CA PRO A 201 16.60 -26.67 17.90
C PRO A 201 17.97 -26.04 17.72
N THR A 202 18.11 -24.78 18.13
CA THR A 202 19.41 -24.10 18.10
C THR A 202 20.37 -24.79 19.05
N SER A 203 21.55 -25.17 18.55
CA SER A 203 22.65 -25.62 19.39
C SER A 203 23.34 -24.41 20.01
N ALA A 204 23.14 -24.22 21.32
CA ALA A 204 23.96 -23.29 22.08
C ALA A 204 25.34 -23.91 22.34
N SER A 205 26.39 -23.10 22.38
CA SER A 205 27.70 -23.60 22.76
C SER A 205 27.70 -24.01 24.24
N ASP A 206 28.30 -25.14 24.59
CA ASP A 206 28.57 -25.55 25.98
C ASP A 206 29.58 -24.64 26.73
N ARG A 207 30.02 -23.55 26.09
CA ARG A 207 30.89 -22.54 26.71
C ARG A 207 30.12 -21.78 27.77
N ARG A 208 30.15 -22.30 29.00
CA ARG A 208 29.82 -21.54 30.21
C ARG A 208 30.85 -20.43 30.35
N GLY A 209 30.40 -19.18 30.47
CA GLY A 209 31.27 -18.08 30.88
C GLY A 209 32.00 -18.46 32.17
N LYS A 210 33.31 -18.26 32.22
CA LYS A 210 34.09 -18.40 33.46
C LYS A 210 34.12 -17.04 34.16
N TYR A 211 34.02 -17.04 35.49
CA TYR A 211 34.32 -15.88 36.29
C TYR A 211 35.74 -15.40 35.96
N SER A 212 35.89 -14.11 35.66
CA SER A 212 37.23 -13.51 35.53
C SER A 212 37.87 -13.46 36.92
N LEU A 213 39.20 -13.46 36.99
CA LEU A 213 40.00 -13.42 38.24
C LEU A 213 39.70 -12.23 39.17
N TYR A 214 38.81 -11.32 38.79
CA TYR A 214 38.37 -10.15 39.54
C TYR A 214 36.96 -10.27 40.15
N GLN A 215 36.38 -11.48 40.19
CA GLN A 215 35.14 -11.80 40.92
C GLN A 215 35.39 -12.87 41.99
#